data_AF-A0A849NII0-F1
#
_entry.id   AF-A0A849NII0-F1
#
_cell.length_a   1.000
_cell.length_b   1.000
_cell.length_c   1.000
_cell.angle_alpha   90.00
_cell.angle_beta   90.00
_cell.angle_gamma   90.00
#
_symmetry.space_group_name_H-M   'P 1'
#
loop_
_entity.id
_entity.type
_entity.pdbx_description
1 polymer ?
#
loop_
_entity_poly.entity_id
_entity_poly.type
_entity_poly.pdbx_seq_one_letter_code
_entity_poly.pdbx_strand_id
1 'polypeptide(L)'
;MQTHANKTALMFHAKDDLPEVRREVFKLLVENPVKVQVVIRRKSVLANLAKQTFSIMRRKLSANDIYDDLVKRLFRNLLHKADSNNIYFSKRGKKNRTNALAEAIEKAKLNFEKKYDKKSDKPVKIISSSPKDEIGLQIIDYYLWALQRMFERKEDRYFELLRNNYRLIIDLDDKRSTKYGVYYSNRNKVSLKKIMLDQG
;
A
#
# COMPACT_ATOMS: atom_id res chain seq x y z
N MET A 1 28.16 -3.17 10.80
CA MET A 1 28.03 -1.71 11.03
C MET A 1 29.38 -1.08 10.74
N GLN A 2 29.50 -0.20 9.75
CA GLN A 2 30.80 0.41 9.39
C GLN A 2 30.85 1.85 9.93
N THR A 3 31.39 2.00 11.13
CA THR A 3 31.57 3.28 11.84
C THR A 3 32.46 4.27 11.07
N HIS A 4 33.40 3.78 10.26
CA HIS A 4 34.35 4.62 9.50
C HIS A 4 33.76 5.29 8.24
N ALA A 5 32.53 4.96 7.84
CA ALA A 5 31.91 5.48 6.61
C ALA A 5 30.93 6.64 6.83
N ASN A 6 30.79 7.17 8.08
CA ASN A 6 29.75 8.15 8.46
C ASN A 6 28.32 7.75 8.05
N LYS A 7 28.07 6.45 7.88
CA LYS A 7 26.73 5.89 7.63
C LYS A 7 26.16 5.36 8.94
N THR A 8 25.75 6.26 9.84
CA THR A 8 24.77 5.91 10.86
C THR A 8 23.44 5.60 10.16
N ALA A 9 22.78 4.51 10.55
CA ALA A 9 21.46 4.19 10.01
C ALA A 9 20.46 5.25 10.50
N LEU A 10 20.16 6.23 9.64
CA LEU A 10 19.19 7.30 9.93
C LEU A 10 17.73 6.81 9.86
N MET A 11 17.50 5.62 9.29
CA MET A 11 16.19 5.01 9.12
C MET A 11 16.33 3.50 8.88
N PHE A 12 15.30 2.74 9.25
CA PHE A 12 15.14 1.33 8.90
C PHE A 12 14.46 1.21 7.52
N HIS A 13 14.87 0.21 6.76
CA HIS A 13 14.28 -0.16 5.47
C HIS A 13 14.38 -1.67 5.28
N ALA A 14 13.24 -2.36 5.25
CA ALA A 14 13.15 -3.80 5.43
C ALA A 14 13.98 -4.59 4.39
N LYS A 15 14.11 -4.04 3.17
CA LYS A 15 14.91 -4.65 2.11
C LYS A 15 16.42 -4.62 2.41
N ASP A 16 16.92 -3.53 2.99
CA ASP A 16 18.35 -3.25 3.12
C ASP A 16 18.88 -3.58 4.52
N ASP A 17 18.00 -3.65 5.51
CA ASP A 17 18.33 -4.01 6.88
C ASP A 17 18.87 -5.44 6.98
N LEU A 18 19.81 -5.65 7.91
CA LEU A 18 20.35 -6.97 8.24
C LEU A 18 19.26 -7.86 8.87
N PRO A 19 19.38 -9.20 8.78
CA PRO A 19 18.41 -10.11 9.40
C PRO A 19 18.16 -9.86 10.88
N GLU A 20 19.19 -9.53 11.65
CA GLU A 20 19.12 -9.22 13.08
C GLU A 20 18.35 -7.92 13.32
N VAL A 21 18.59 -6.89 12.51
CA VAL A 21 17.84 -5.63 12.56
C VAL A 21 16.38 -5.87 12.23
N ARG A 22 16.08 -6.65 11.17
CA ARG A 22 14.71 -7.00 10.84
C ARG A 22 14.04 -7.71 12.00
N ARG A 23 14.70 -8.68 12.63
CA ARG A 23 14.16 -9.40 13.80
C ARG A 23 13.72 -8.43 14.89
N GLU A 24 14.57 -7.47 15.26
CA GLU A 24 14.24 -6.48 16.29
C GLU A 24 13.08 -5.57 15.85
N VAL A 25 13.06 -5.12 14.59
CA VAL A 25 11.93 -4.31 14.08
C VAL A 25 10.63 -5.12 14.09
N PHE A 26 10.64 -6.38 13.62
CA PHE A 26 9.45 -7.24 13.67
C PHE A 26 8.96 -7.47 15.10
N LYS A 27 9.87 -7.62 16.07
CA LYS A 27 9.52 -7.71 17.49
C LYS A 27 8.77 -6.45 17.94
N LEU A 28 9.30 -5.26 17.63
CA LEU A 28 8.63 -3.99 17.94
C LEU A 28 7.25 -3.88 17.29
N LEU A 29 7.09 -4.32 16.03
CA LEU A 29 5.82 -4.28 15.31
C LEU A 29 4.77 -5.24 15.88
N VAL A 30 5.20 -6.38 16.44
CA VAL A 30 4.32 -7.32 17.14
C VAL A 30 3.85 -6.73 18.47
N GLU A 31 4.77 -6.12 19.22
CA GLU A 31 4.48 -5.48 20.51
C GLU A 31 3.62 -4.21 20.35
N ASN A 32 3.72 -3.52 19.20
CA ASN A 32 3.02 -2.27 18.91
C ASN A 32 2.15 -2.41 17.65
N PRO A 33 1.03 -3.14 17.71
CA PRO A 33 0.21 -3.45 16.55
C PRO A 33 -0.47 -2.19 15.99
N VAL A 34 -0.41 -2.04 14.67
CA VAL A 34 -1.12 -0.99 13.92
C VAL A 34 -2.16 -1.59 12.98
N LYS A 35 -3.12 -0.79 12.51
CA LYS A 35 -4.11 -1.24 11.52
C LYS A 35 -3.61 -0.94 10.12
N VAL A 36 -3.36 -2.00 9.35
CA VAL A 36 -2.78 -1.90 8.01
C VAL A 36 -3.81 -2.19 6.93
N GLN A 37 -3.84 -1.34 5.90
CA GLN A 37 -4.60 -1.57 4.68
C GLN A 37 -3.68 -1.49 3.47
N VAL A 38 -3.79 -2.46 2.55
CA VAL A 38 -2.95 -2.54 1.35
C VAL A 38 -3.80 -2.75 0.11
N VAL A 39 -3.40 -2.13 -1.00
CA VAL A 39 -3.95 -2.38 -2.34
C VAL A 39 -2.83 -2.90 -3.23
N ILE A 40 -3.05 -4.03 -3.88
CA ILE A 40 -2.04 -4.76 -4.67
C ILE A 40 -2.38 -4.67 -6.15
N ARG A 41 -1.33 -4.46 -6.95
CA ARG A 41 -1.32 -4.61 -8.40
C ARG A 41 -0.07 -5.36 -8.83
N ARG A 42 -0.18 -6.25 -9.82
CA ARG A 42 0.92 -7.01 -10.42
C ARG A 42 1.46 -6.28 -11.64
N LYS A 43 2.79 -6.20 -11.76
CA LYS A 43 3.45 -5.54 -12.91
C LYS A 43 3.11 -6.21 -14.24
N SER A 44 3.04 -7.54 -14.28
CA SER A 44 2.67 -8.30 -15.48
C SER A 44 1.26 -7.94 -15.97
N VAL A 45 0.29 -7.88 -15.08
CA VAL A 45 -1.09 -7.51 -15.41
C VAL A 45 -1.18 -6.05 -15.85
N LEU A 46 -0.45 -5.15 -15.19
CA LEU A 46 -0.35 -3.74 -15.61
C LEU A 46 0.29 -3.58 -17.00
N ALA A 47 1.30 -4.37 -17.33
CA ALA A 47 1.95 -4.35 -18.64
C ALA A 47 0.97 -4.78 -19.75
N ASN A 48 0.19 -5.84 -19.50
CA ASN A 48 -0.85 -6.30 -20.42
C ASN A 48 -1.96 -5.26 -20.59
N LEU A 49 -2.42 -4.67 -19.48
CA LEU A 49 -3.41 -3.58 -19.50
C LEU A 49 -2.91 -2.37 -20.31
N ALA A 50 -1.63 -2.02 -20.16
CA ALA A 50 -1.03 -0.91 -20.91
C ALA A 50 -1.03 -1.18 -22.43
N LYS A 51 -0.69 -2.41 -22.85
CA LYS A 51 -0.75 -2.83 -24.27
C LYS A 51 -2.18 -2.75 -24.81
N GLN A 52 -3.15 -3.30 -24.09
CA GLN A 52 -4.57 -3.29 -24.48
C GLN A 52 -5.12 -1.86 -24.58
N THR A 53 -4.85 -1.02 -23.57
CA THR A 53 -5.29 0.38 -23.55
C THR A 53 -4.76 1.16 -24.74
N PHE A 54 -3.47 0.96 -25.08
CA PHE A 54 -2.88 1.60 -26.25
C PHE A 54 -3.51 1.12 -27.56
N SER A 55 -3.80 -0.19 -27.67
CA SER A 55 -4.42 -0.75 -28.88
C SER A 55 -5.84 -0.21 -29.11
N ILE A 56 -6.64 -0.08 -28.06
CA ILE A 56 -8.06 0.30 -28.14
C ILE A 56 -8.22 1.82 -28.18
N MET A 57 -7.57 2.53 -27.27
CA MET A 57 -7.79 3.97 -27.04
C MET A 57 -6.72 4.86 -27.67
N ARG A 58 -5.67 4.28 -28.28
CA ARG A 58 -4.48 4.99 -28.78
C ARG A 58 -3.82 5.90 -27.73
N ARG A 59 -4.02 5.59 -26.45
CA ARG A 59 -3.51 6.34 -25.29
C ARG A 59 -2.63 5.45 -24.43
N LYS A 60 -1.49 6.00 -23.98
CA LYS A 60 -0.60 5.30 -23.04
C LYS A 60 -1.20 5.33 -21.63
N LEU A 61 -1.19 4.17 -20.96
CA LEU A 61 -1.48 4.09 -19.54
C LEU A 61 -0.35 4.79 -18.76
N SER A 62 -0.69 5.86 -18.04
CA SER A 62 0.27 6.64 -17.28
C SER A 62 0.47 6.08 -15.87
N ALA A 63 1.57 6.47 -15.22
CA ALA A 63 1.76 6.15 -13.81
C ALA A 63 0.65 6.77 -12.93
N ASN A 64 0.18 7.98 -13.28
CA ASN A 64 -0.88 8.65 -12.53
C ASN A 64 -2.20 7.87 -12.63
N ASP A 65 -2.56 7.32 -13.79
CA ASP A 65 -3.75 6.46 -13.94
C ASP A 65 -3.73 5.30 -12.93
N ILE A 66 -2.55 4.69 -12.74
CA ILE A 66 -2.38 3.55 -11.81
C ILE A 66 -2.45 4.04 -10.36
N TYR A 67 -1.73 5.10 -10.02
CA TYR A 67 -1.70 5.63 -8.65
C TYR A 67 -3.08 6.15 -8.21
N ASP A 68 -3.81 6.83 -9.09
CA ASP A 68 -5.15 7.36 -8.80
C ASP A 68 -6.12 6.22 -8.48
N ASP A 69 -6.11 5.12 -9.25
CA ASP A 69 -6.95 3.94 -8.96
C ASP A 69 -6.57 3.30 -7.61
N LEU A 70 -5.27 3.16 -7.34
CA LEU A 70 -4.77 2.61 -6.08
C LEU A 70 -5.19 3.45 -4.87
N VAL A 71 -4.97 4.77 -4.92
CA VAL A 71 -5.33 5.72 -3.86
C VAL A 71 -6.84 5.74 -3.64
N LYS A 72 -7.61 5.82 -4.73
CA LYS A 72 -9.07 5.76 -4.67
C LYS A 72 -9.55 4.51 -3.94
N ARG A 73 -8.98 3.35 -4.22
CA ARG A 73 -9.36 2.08 -3.58
C ARG A 73 -8.88 1.98 -2.14
N LEU A 74 -7.71 2.53 -1.84
CA LEU A 74 -7.16 2.57 -0.49
C LEU A 74 -8.06 3.38 0.44
N PHE A 75 -8.52 4.55 0.00
CA PHE A 75 -9.26 5.48 0.87
C PHE A 75 -10.79 5.42 0.76
N ARG A 76 -11.35 4.61 -0.15
CA ARG A 76 -12.78 4.55 -0.51
C ARG A 76 -13.75 4.62 0.67
N ASN A 77 -13.42 4.00 1.81
CA ASN A 77 -14.28 3.98 3.00
C ASN A 77 -13.50 4.30 4.30
N LEU A 78 -12.50 5.18 4.23
CA LEU A 78 -11.66 5.55 5.38
C LEU A 78 -11.82 7.01 5.80
N LEU A 79 -11.81 7.96 4.86
CA LEU A 79 -11.66 9.39 5.18
C LEU A 79 -12.77 9.97 6.06
N HIS A 80 -14.00 9.48 5.92
CA HIS A 80 -15.14 9.96 6.71
C HIS A 80 -15.18 9.42 8.15
N LYS A 81 -14.33 8.43 8.50
CA LYS A 81 -14.39 7.73 9.80
C LYS A 81 -13.64 8.44 10.92
N ALA A 82 -12.76 9.36 10.59
CA ALA A 82 -11.95 10.11 11.55
C ALA A 82 -12.38 11.56 11.57
N ASP A 83 -12.21 12.23 12.72
CA ASP A 83 -12.47 13.67 12.83
C ASP A 83 -11.47 14.52 12.05
N SER A 84 -10.26 13.98 11.83
CA SER A 84 -9.28 14.54 10.92
C SER A 84 -8.41 13.42 10.33
N ASN A 85 -7.89 13.63 9.13
CA ASN A 85 -7.00 12.69 8.46
C ASN A 85 -5.66 13.35 8.12
N ASN A 86 -4.58 12.90 8.72
CA ASN A 86 -3.22 13.28 8.33
C ASN A 86 -2.61 12.15 7.50
N ILE A 87 -2.39 12.41 6.21
CA ILE A 87 -1.90 11.43 5.24
C ILE A 87 -0.47 11.77 4.88
N TYR A 88 0.47 10.95 5.36
CA TYR A 88 1.88 11.05 5.05
C TYR A 88 2.21 10.12 3.89
N PHE A 89 2.92 10.62 2.89
CA PHE A 89 3.41 9.81 1.77
C PHE A 89 4.91 10.01 1.58
N SER A 90 5.59 8.94 1.16
CA SER A 90 7.02 8.97 0.92
C SER A 90 7.36 9.74 -0.35
N LYS A 91 8.36 10.63 -0.25
CA LYS A 91 8.97 11.32 -1.39
C LYS A 91 9.65 10.31 -2.31
N ARG A 92 9.33 10.35 -3.61
CA ARG A 92 10.03 9.55 -4.65
C ARG A 92 10.75 10.46 -5.64
N GLY A 93 12.05 10.68 -5.42
CA GLY A 93 12.88 11.55 -6.25
C GLY A 93 12.60 13.05 -6.05
N LYS A 94 13.00 13.89 -7.02
CA LYS A 94 12.95 15.36 -6.91
C LYS A 94 11.57 15.99 -7.18
N LYS A 95 10.59 15.25 -7.71
CA LYS A 95 9.27 15.80 -8.06
C LYS A 95 8.26 15.59 -6.92
N ASN A 96 7.66 16.69 -6.46
CA ASN A 96 6.59 16.68 -5.48
C ASN A 96 5.31 16.08 -6.11
N ARG A 97 5.07 14.78 -5.86
CA ARG A 97 3.80 14.10 -6.20
C ARG A 97 2.60 14.53 -5.36
N THR A 98 2.79 15.50 -4.46
CA THR A 98 1.79 16.01 -3.54
C THR A 98 0.49 16.40 -4.25
N ASN A 99 0.58 17.08 -5.39
CA ASN A 99 -0.61 17.59 -6.09
C ASN A 99 -1.47 16.47 -6.68
N ALA A 100 -0.85 15.50 -7.38
CA ALA A 100 -1.57 14.36 -7.93
C ALA A 100 -2.24 13.51 -6.84
N LEU A 101 -1.55 13.31 -5.71
CA LEU A 101 -2.12 12.59 -4.57
C LEU A 101 -3.28 13.36 -3.93
N ALA A 102 -3.15 14.68 -3.81
CA ALA A 102 -4.22 15.54 -3.32
C ALA A 102 -5.45 15.50 -4.22
N GLU A 103 -5.27 15.61 -5.53
CA GLU A 103 -6.35 15.46 -6.50
C GLU A 103 -7.03 14.08 -6.41
N ALA A 104 -6.24 13.01 -6.26
CA ALA A 104 -6.78 11.66 -6.11
C ALA A 104 -7.61 11.48 -4.83
N ILE A 105 -7.18 12.10 -3.73
CA ILE A 105 -7.89 12.07 -2.43
C ILE A 105 -9.17 12.90 -2.50
N GLU A 106 -9.14 14.10 -3.10
CA GLU A 106 -10.34 14.91 -3.30
C GLU A 106 -11.36 14.19 -4.21
N LYS A 107 -10.89 13.58 -5.31
CA LYS A 107 -11.75 12.72 -6.13
C LYS A 107 -12.31 11.54 -5.33
N ALA A 108 -11.56 10.96 -4.40
CA ALA A 108 -12.04 9.87 -3.55
C ALA A 108 -13.16 10.34 -2.60
N LYS A 109 -13.04 11.54 -2.02
CA LYS A 109 -14.09 12.18 -1.21
C LYS A 109 -15.36 12.40 -2.03
N LEU A 110 -15.27 13.07 -3.18
CA LEU A 110 -16.44 13.34 -4.03
C LEU A 110 -17.15 12.06 -4.48
N ASN A 111 -16.40 10.99 -4.78
CA ASN A 111 -16.97 9.69 -5.11
C ASN A 111 -17.69 9.02 -3.94
N PHE A 112 -17.21 9.22 -2.70
CA PHE A 112 -17.88 8.74 -1.50
C PHE A 112 -19.21 9.49 -1.31
N GLU A 113 -19.19 10.82 -1.41
CA GLU A 113 -20.38 11.66 -1.22
C GLU A 113 -21.47 11.30 -2.23
N LYS A 114 -21.11 11.19 -3.52
CA LYS A 114 -22.03 10.76 -4.58
C LYS A 114 -22.62 9.37 -4.35
N LYS A 115 -21.85 8.45 -3.76
CA LYS A 115 -22.28 7.06 -3.58
C LYS A 115 -23.21 6.88 -2.36
N TYR A 116 -22.96 7.62 -1.29
CA TYR A 116 -23.66 7.44 -0.01
C TYR A 116 -24.60 8.58 0.36
N ASP A 117 -24.72 9.59 -0.50
CA ASP A 117 -25.51 10.80 -0.29
C ASP A 117 -25.23 11.48 1.06
N LYS A 118 -23.93 11.51 1.41
CA LYS A 118 -23.42 12.05 2.68
C LYS A 118 -22.17 12.88 2.42
N LYS A 119 -22.16 14.13 2.88
CA LYS A 119 -20.97 14.98 2.82
C LYS A 119 -19.85 14.45 3.70
N SER A 120 -18.61 14.57 3.21
CA SER A 120 -17.39 14.22 3.91
C SER A 120 -16.59 15.49 4.22
N ASP A 121 -17.08 16.27 5.18
CA ASP A 121 -16.48 17.57 5.57
C ASP A 121 -15.25 17.41 6.49
N LYS A 122 -14.79 16.18 6.72
CA LYS A 122 -13.64 15.91 7.59
C LYS A 122 -12.35 16.47 6.96
N PRO A 123 -11.55 17.25 7.71
CA PRO A 123 -10.30 17.81 7.21
C PRO A 123 -9.31 16.70 6.85
N VAL A 124 -8.65 16.87 5.69
CA VAL A 124 -7.60 15.98 5.22
C VAL A 124 -6.35 16.80 4.91
N LYS A 125 -5.25 16.48 5.58
CA LYS A 125 -3.94 17.11 5.35
C LYS A 125 -3.02 16.10 4.68
N ILE A 126 -2.42 16.47 3.56
CA ILE A 126 -1.52 15.62 2.79
C ILE A 126 -0.10 16.13 2.92
N ILE A 127 0.80 15.29 3.43
CA ILE A 127 2.14 15.68 3.84
C ILE A 127 3.17 14.80 3.13
N SER A 128 4.05 15.47 2.38
CA SER A 128 5.19 14.84 1.72
C SER A 128 6.32 14.66 2.74
N SER A 129 6.64 13.42 3.11
CA SER A 129 7.65 13.13 4.14
C SER A 129 8.68 12.10 3.65
N SER A 130 9.68 11.83 4.48
CA SER A 130 10.67 10.78 4.25
C SER A 130 10.71 9.83 5.45
N PRO A 131 11.17 8.57 5.29
CA PRO A 131 11.14 7.62 6.39
C PRO A 131 11.92 8.07 7.63
N LYS A 132 12.97 8.88 7.47
CA LYS A 132 13.70 9.48 8.60
C LYS A 132 12.89 10.52 9.39
N ASP A 133 11.91 11.18 8.76
CA ASP A 133 11.12 12.25 9.37
C ASP A 133 9.75 11.75 9.87
N GLU A 134 9.27 10.62 9.35
CA GLU A 134 7.97 10.03 9.69
C GLU A 134 8.09 8.51 9.87
N ILE A 135 7.99 8.06 11.12
CA ILE A 135 8.16 6.65 11.49
C ILE A 135 7.09 5.75 10.86
N GLY A 136 5.88 6.27 10.62
CA GLY A 136 4.81 5.54 9.94
C GLY A 136 5.23 5.03 8.55
N LEU A 137 6.15 5.74 7.88
CA LEU A 137 6.70 5.33 6.58
C LEU A 137 7.70 4.17 6.68
N GLN A 138 8.41 4.03 7.80
CA GLN A 138 9.27 2.86 8.07
C GLN A 138 8.42 1.65 8.48
N ILE A 139 7.42 1.89 9.33
CA ILE A 139 6.47 0.86 9.76
C ILE A 139 5.81 0.22 8.54
N ILE A 140 5.16 1.03 7.68
CA ILE A 140 4.46 0.50 6.51
C ILE A 140 5.39 -0.19 5.51
N ASP A 141 6.66 0.22 5.40
CA ASP A 141 7.66 -0.45 4.56
C ASP A 141 7.85 -1.92 4.96
N TYR A 142 7.99 -2.21 6.25
CA TYR A 142 8.10 -3.57 6.78
C TYR A 142 6.84 -4.42 6.49
N TYR A 143 5.65 -3.85 6.64
CA TYR A 143 4.40 -4.52 6.29
C TYR A 143 4.30 -4.80 4.78
N LEU A 144 4.69 -3.85 3.93
CA LEU A 144 4.67 -4.03 2.48
C LEU A 144 5.72 -5.05 2.04
N TRP A 145 6.90 -5.05 2.67
CA TRP A 145 7.95 -6.03 2.41
C TRP A 145 7.53 -7.45 2.79
N ALA A 146 6.96 -7.64 3.99
CA ALA A 146 6.44 -8.94 4.42
C ALA A 146 5.40 -9.50 3.43
N LEU A 147 4.49 -8.63 2.98
CA LEU A 147 3.47 -9.00 2.00
C LEU A 147 4.07 -9.30 0.63
N GLN A 148 5.00 -8.46 0.15
CA GLN A 148 5.68 -8.65 -1.14
C GLN A 148 6.43 -9.99 -1.18
N ARG A 149 7.09 -10.40 -0.09
CA ARG A 149 7.74 -11.71 -0.01
C ARG A 149 6.76 -12.87 -0.11
N MET A 150 5.60 -12.78 0.53
CA MET A 150 4.57 -13.82 0.41
C MET A 150 4.13 -13.97 -1.06
N PHE A 151 3.89 -12.85 -1.77
CA PHE A 151 3.42 -12.87 -3.15
C PHE A 151 4.49 -13.28 -4.18
N GLU A 152 5.72 -12.81 -4.02
CA GLU A 152 6.78 -12.98 -5.03
C GLU A 152 7.73 -14.14 -4.73
N ARG A 153 7.93 -14.47 -3.45
CA ARG A 153 8.92 -15.47 -3.00
C ARG A 153 8.30 -16.68 -2.32
N LYS A 154 6.97 -16.73 -2.22
CA LYS A 154 6.23 -17.78 -1.51
C LYS A 154 6.69 -17.94 -0.06
N GLU A 155 7.12 -16.84 0.56
CA GLU A 155 7.61 -16.81 1.93
C GLU A 155 6.68 -15.96 2.78
N ASP A 156 5.84 -16.62 3.57
CA ASP A 156 4.79 -16.00 4.37
C ASP A 156 5.16 -15.82 5.85
N ARG A 157 6.26 -16.40 6.36
CA ARG A 157 6.64 -16.30 7.78
C ARG A 157 6.62 -14.88 8.36
N TYR A 158 7.08 -13.88 7.60
CA TYR A 158 7.06 -12.48 8.04
C TYR A 158 5.65 -11.88 8.03
N PHE A 159 4.84 -12.28 7.05
CA PHE A 159 3.44 -11.91 6.99
C PHE A 159 2.67 -12.55 8.15
N GLU A 160 2.94 -13.81 8.50
CA GLU A 160 2.29 -14.52 9.60
C GLU A 160 2.49 -13.80 10.95
N LEU A 161 3.71 -13.34 11.24
CA LEU A 161 4.00 -12.56 12.45
C LEU A 161 3.10 -11.33 12.59
N LEU A 162 2.75 -10.71 11.46
CA LEU A 162 2.00 -9.46 11.40
C LEU A 162 0.55 -9.65 10.94
N ARG A 163 0.10 -10.90 10.72
CA ARG A 163 -1.16 -11.21 10.00
C ARG A 163 -2.37 -10.51 10.62
N ASN A 164 -2.43 -10.44 11.95
CA ASN A 164 -3.55 -9.85 12.68
C ASN A 164 -3.64 -8.32 12.54
N ASN A 165 -2.56 -7.66 12.09
CA ASN A 165 -2.50 -6.21 11.92
C ASN A 165 -3.03 -5.78 10.54
N TYR A 166 -3.08 -6.69 9.56
CA TYR A 166 -3.70 -6.42 8.25
C TYR A 166 -5.22 -6.42 8.34
N ARG A 167 -5.81 -5.23 8.39
CA ARG A 167 -7.27 -5.05 8.44
C ARG A 167 -7.95 -5.38 7.13
N LEU A 168 -7.29 -5.03 6.02
CA LEU A 168 -7.80 -5.22 4.66
C LEU A 168 -6.64 -5.27 3.65
N ILE A 169 -6.61 -6.31 2.83
CA ILE A 169 -5.74 -6.41 1.65
C ILE A 169 -6.64 -6.52 0.42
N ILE A 170 -6.45 -5.62 -0.54
CA ILE A 170 -7.25 -5.58 -1.77
C ILE A 170 -6.35 -6.03 -2.92
N ASP A 171 -6.55 -7.26 -3.39
CA ASP A 171 -5.87 -7.76 -4.58
C ASP A 171 -6.71 -7.46 -5.82
N LEU A 172 -6.30 -6.46 -6.58
CA LEU A 172 -7.04 -5.99 -7.75
C LEU A 172 -6.87 -6.86 -8.97
N ASP A 173 -5.90 -7.76 -8.96
CA ASP A 173 -5.55 -8.58 -10.10
C ASP A 173 -5.97 -10.05 -9.91
N ASP A 174 -6.39 -10.43 -8.72
CA ASP A 174 -7.06 -11.71 -8.47
C ASP A 174 -8.51 -11.64 -8.99
N LYS A 175 -8.74 -12.26 -10.16
CA LYS A 175 -10.02 -12.23 -10.87
C LYS A 175 -10.78 -13.54 -10.85
N ARG A 176 -10.33 -14.52 -10.08
CA ARG A 176 -10.89 -15.88 -10.06
C ARG A 176 -12.34 -15.92 -9.61
N SER A 177 -12.71 -15.04 -8.69
CA SER A 177 -14.08 -14.96 -8.16
C SER A 177 -14.84 -13.73 -8.63
N THR A 178 -14.18 -12.60 -8.85
CA THR A 178 -14.86 -11.36 -9.24
C THR A 178 -14.04 -10.54 -10.24
N LYS A 179 -14.75 -9.78 -11.09
CA LYS A 179 -14.11 -8.86 -12.05
C LYS A 179 -13.41 -7.66 -11.39
N TYR A 180 -13.69 -7.34 -10.12
CA TYR A 180 -13.16 -6.14 -9.46
C TYR A 180 -12.01 -6.40 -8.49
N GLY A 181 -11.58 -7.67 -8.34
CA GLY A 181 -10.51 -8.07 -7.42
C GLY A 181 -11.06 -8.77 -6.17
N VAL A 182 -10.16 -9.35 -5.38
CA VAL A 182 -10.49 -10.01 -4.11
C VAL A 182 -10.15 -9.12 -2.93
N TYR A 183 -11.06 -9.09 -1.95
CA TYR A 183 -10.90 -8.36 -0.70
C TYR A 183 -10.64 -9.35 0.42
N TYR A 184 -9.42 -9.32 0.96
CA TYR A 184 -9.00 -10.14 2.08
C TYR A 184 -9.14 -9.36 3.38
N SER A 185 -9.92 -9.89 4.31
CA SER A 185 -10.24 -9.28 5.61
C SER A 185 -10.31 -10.35 6.70
N ASN A 186 -10.66 -9.98 7.93
CA ASN A 186 -10.85 -10.97 9.01
C ASN A 186 -11.83 -12.10 8.65
N ARG A 187 -12.83 -11.82 7.80
CA ARG A 187 -13.80 -12.84 7.31
C ARG A 187 -13.25 -13.69 6.17
N ASN A 188 -12.38 -13.12 5.33
CA ASN A 188 -11.74 -13.80 4.21
C ASN A 188 -10.23 -13.60 4.32
N LYS A 189 -9.56 -14.42 5.15
CA LYS A 189 -8.12 -14.26 5.35
C LYS A 189 -7.35 -14.64 4.09
N VAL A 190 -6.33 -13.85 3.75
CA VAL A 190 -5.33 -14.23 2.74
C VAL A 190 -4.44 -15.32 3.31
N SER A 191 -3.93 -16.19 2.45
CA SER A 191 -2.92 -17.19 2.79
C SER A 191 -2.07 -17.47 1.57
N LEU A 192 -0.87 -18.00 1.79
CA LEU A 192 0.00 -18.42 0.70
C LEU A 192 -0.71 -19.39 -0.26
N LYS A 193 -1.46 -20.36 0.26
CA LYS A 193 -2.26 -21.30 -0.55
C LYS A 193 -3.23 -20.59 -1.50
N LYS A 194 -3.95 -19.56 -1.01
CA LYS A 194 -4.88 -18.78 -1.83
C LYS A 194 -4.17 -18.00 -2.93
N ILE A 195 -2.98 -17.47 -2.65
CA ILE A 195 -2.19 -16.72 -3.63
C ILE A 195 -1.58 -17.66 -4.67
N MET A 196 -1.13 -18.85 -4.28
CA MET A 196 -0.55 -19.82 -5.22
C MET A 196 -1.57 -20.35 -6.22
N LEU A 197 -2.83 -20.52 -5.81
CA LEU A 197 -3.94 -20.85 -6.71
C LEU A 197 -4.27 -19.71 -7.71
N ASP A 198 -3.62 -18.55 -7.63
CA ASP A 198 -3.82 -17.39 -8.52
C ASP A 198 -2.71 -17.26 -9.58
N GLN A 199 -1.63 -18.04 -9.44
CA GLN A 199 -0.45 -17.98 -10.30
C GLN A 199 -0.26 -19.21 -11.19
N GLY A 200 -1.20 -20.17 -11.14
CA GLY A 200 -1.32 -21.27 -12.09
C GLY A 200 -2.45 -20.99 -13.08
#